data_AF-A0A150WQK7-F1
#
_entry.id   AF-A0A150WQK7-F1
#
_cell.length_a   1.000
_cell.length_b   1.000
_cell.length_c   1.000
_cell.angle_alpha   90.00
_cell.angle_beta   90.00
_cell.angle_gamma   90.00
#
_symmetry.space_group_name_H-M   'P 1'
#
loop_
_entity.id
_entity.type
_entity.pdbx_description
1 polymer ?
#
loop_
_entity_poly.entity_id
_entity_poly.type
_entity_poly.pdbx_seq_one_letter_code
_entity_poly.pdbx_strand_id
1 'polypeptide(L)'
;MKAIICVLATLITSTALAYKDGTYNCKVGDSGLPDRVIKIETITLGSAKVPYMTVSRSYQQGGKIIQTEAKGFATSHITENREILMLAQLRFDFINDEIQNCRQK
;
A
#
# COMPACT_ATOMS: atom_id res chain seq x y z
N MET A 1 -46.85 -27.02 2.68
CA MET A 1 -45.92 -26.02 3.27
C MET A 1 -44.69 -25.93 2.38
N LYS A 2 -44.56 -24.85 1.61
CA LYS A 2 -43.42 -24.61 0.73
C LYS A 2 -42.27 -24.05 1.58
N ALA A 3 -41.22 -24.84 1.77
CA ALA A 3 -39.98 -24.36 2.38
C ALA A 3 -39.32 -23.38 1.41
N ILE A 4 -39.42 -22.09 1.70
CA ILE A 4 -38.60 -21.07 1.05
C ILE A 4 -37.23 -21.16 1.72
N ILE A 5 -36.31 -21.87 1.08
CA ILE A 5 -34.90 -21.87 1.44
C ILE A 5 -34.36 -20.50 1.03
N CYS A 6 -34.34 -19.57 1.98
CA CYS A 6 -33.56 -18.34 1.87
C CYS A 6 -32.08 -18.73 1.87
N VAL A 7 -31.53 -19.01 0.69
CA VAL A 7 -30.09 -18.95 0.45
C VAL A 7 -29.71 -17.48 0.55
N LEU A 8 -29.50 -17.01 1.78
CA LEU A 8 -28.92 -15.73 2.07
C LEU A 8 -27.47 -15.84 1.59
N ALA A 9 -27.25 -15.47 0.33
CA ALA A 9 -25.93 -15.36 -0.26
C ALA A 9 -25.11 -14.45 0.66
N THR A 10 -24.18 -15.06 1.38
CA THR A 10 -23.16 -14.41 2.16
C THR A 10 -22.34 -13.55 1.21
N LEU A 11 -22.76 -12.30 1.03
CA LEU A 11 -21.88 -11.24 0.54
C LEU A 11 -20.83 -10.99 1.62
N ILE A 12 -19.88 -11.92 1.73
CA ILE A 12 -18.55 -11.66 2.28
C ILE A 12 -17.87 -10.84 1.18
N THR A 13 -18.26 -9.57 1.07
CA THR A 13 -17.38 -8.59 0.43
C THR A 13 -16.26 -8.37 1.42
N SER A 14 -15.32 -9.33 1.47
CA SER A 14 -13.97 -8.97 1.88
C SER A 14 -13.61 -7.84 0.94
N THR A 15 -13.52 -6.61 1.46
CA THR A 15 -12.82 -5.53 0.77
C THR A 15 -11.43 -6.07 0.57
N ALA A 16 -11.20 -6.74 -0.57
CA ALA A 16 -9.88 -7.18 -0.94
C ALA A 16 -9.07 -5.90 -0.95
N LEU A 17 -8.10 -5.82 -0.05
CA LEU A 17 -7.14 -4.75 -0.06
C LEU A 17 -6.51 -4.82 -1.47
N ALA A 18 -6.61 -3.72 -2.22
CA ALA A 18 -5.96 -3.60 -3.51
C ALA A 18 -4.44 -3.54 -3.32
N TYR A 19 -3.94 -3.02 -2.19
CA TYR A 19 -2.53 -3.16 -1.88
C TYR A 19 -2.18 -4.64 -1.62
N LYS A 20 -1.00 -5.04 -2.11
CA LYS A 20 -0.43 -6.36 -1.80
C LYS A 20 0.77 -6.20 -0.88
N ASP A 21 0.90 -7.13 0.06
CA ASP A 21 2.11 -7.26 0.85
C ASP A 21 3.30 -7.53 -0.09
N GLY A 22 4.45 -6.92 0.20
CA GLY A 22 5.65 -7.09 -0.62
C GLY A 22 6.57 -5.87 -0.63
N THR A 23 7.57 -5.94 -1.51
CA THR A 23 8.56 -4.87 -1.71
C THR A 23 8.41 -4.25 -3.10
N TYR A 24 8.17 -2.95 -3.15
CA TYR A 24 8.02 -2.16 -4.36
C TYR A 24 9.25 -1.28 -4.53
N ASN A 25 9.89 -1.35 -5.71
CA ASN A 25 10.99 -0.45 -6.07
C ASN A 25 10.46 0.56 -7.08
N CYS A 26 10.49 1.83 -6.71
CA CYS A 26 9.87 2.93 -7.42
C CYS A 26 10.92 3.88 -7.98
N LYS A 27 10.92 4.06 -9.29
CA LYS A 27 11.86 4.96 -9.95
C LYS A 27 11.57 6.41 -9.59
N VAL A 28 12.61 7.16 -9.23
CA VAL A 28 12.52 8.60 -8.91
C VAL A 28 12.91 9.43 -10.14
N GLY A 29 12.19 9.21 -11.25
CA GLY A 29 12.46 9.86 -12.54
C GLY A 29 13.89 9.68 -13.05
N ASP A 30 14.34 10.58 -13.94
CA ASP A 30 15.69 10.56 -14.54
C ASP A 30 16.74 11.32 -13.68
N SER A 31 16.50 11.42 -12.37
CA SER A 31 17.29 12.26 -11.46
C SER A 31 18.66 11.68 -11.08
N GLY A 32 18.97 10.44 -11.49
CA GLY A 32 20.15 9.70 -11.04
C GLY A 32 20.13 9.33 -9.54
N LEU A 33 19.01 9.58 -8.85
CA LEU A 33 18.83 9.18 -7.46
C LEU A 33 18.53 7.68 -7.35
N PRO A 34 18.95 7.04 -6.24
CA PRO A 34 18.52 5.69 -5.95
C PRO A 34 16.99 5.57 -5.93
N ASP A 35 16.49 4.44 -6.43
CA ASP A 35 15.07 4.11 -6.39
C ASP A 35 14.51 4.20 -4.97
N ARG A 36 13.26 4.65 -4.85
CA ARG A 36 12.50 4.60 -3.61
C ARG A 36 12.09 3.15 -3.37
N VAL A 37 12.25 2.66 -2.14
CA VAL A 37 11.81 1.32 -1.76
C VAL A 37 10.65 1.44 -0.80
N ILE A 38 9.54 0.76 -1.09
CA ILE A 38 8.36 0.69 -0.24
C ILE A 38 8.17 -0.79 0.13
N LYS A 39 8.17 -1.10 1.42
CA LYS A 39 7.82 -2.43 1.92
C LYS A 39 6.51 -2.33 2.66
N ILE A 40 5.60 -3.26 2.38
CA ILE A 40 4.25 -3.32 2.94
C ILE A 40 4.03 -4.71 3.51
N GLU A 41 3.56 -4.75 4.75
CA GLU A 41 3.22 -5.96 5.47
C GLU A 41 1.88 -5.76 6.15
N THR A 42 0.96 -6.73 6.03
CA THR A 42 -0.30 -6.68 6.75
C THR A 42 -0.12 -7.28 8.14
N ILE A 43 -0.24 -6.43 9.16
CA ILE A 43 -0.16 -6.84 10.55
C ILE A 43 -1.55 -7.09 11.09
N THR A 44 -1.73 -8.22 11.77
CA THR A 44 -2.99 -8.55 12.46
C THR A 44 -2.92 -8.04 13.90
N LEU A 45 -3.81 -7.11 14.25
CA LEU A 45 -3.95 -6.54 15.59
C LEU A 45 -5.34 -6.92 16.13
N GLY A 46 -5.39 -8.01 16.90
CA GLY A 46 -6.66 -8.61 17.31
C GLY A 46 -7.42 -9.17 16.10
N SER A 47 -8.62 -8.65 15.83
CA SER A 47 -9.41 -8.99 14.64
C SER A 47 -9.18 -8.07 13.46
N ALA A 48 -8.42 -6.97 13.64
CA ALA A 48 -8.16 -5.99 12.58
C ALA A 48 -6.90 -6.33 11.79
N LYS A 49 -6.93 -6.09 10.47
CA LYS A 49 -5.77 -6.15 9.58
C LYS A 49 -5.36 -4.71 9.24
N VAL A 50 -4.10 -4.37 9.49
CA VAL A 50 -3.59 -3.01 9.32
C VAL A 50 -2.28 -3.04 8.53
N PRO A 51 -2.11 -2.21 7.49
CA PRO A 51 -0.86 -2.12 6.77
C PRO A 51 0.23 -1.49 7.64
N TYR A 52 1.37 -2.15 7.73
CA TYR A 52 2.61 -1.60 8.24
C TYR A 52 3.55 -1.35 7.07
N MET A 53 4.06 -0.12 6.97
CA MET A 53 4.88 0.32 5.85
C MET A 53 6.27 0.71 6.32
N THR A 54 7.27 0.37 5.51
CA THR A 54 8.61 0.95 5.55
C THR A 54 8.89 1.61 4.21
N VAL A 55 9.21 2.89 4.22
CA VAL A 55 9.52 3.67 3.01
C VAL A 55 10.92 4.24 3.12
N SER A 56 11.80 3.80 2.22
CA SER A 56 13.13 4.39 2.04
C SER A 56 13.13 5.29 0.81
N ARG A 57 13.55 6.54 0.96
CA ARG A 57 13.64 7.53 -0.12
C ARG A 57 14.96 8.28 -0.10
N SER A 58 15.42 8.64 -1.29
CA SER A 58 16.60 9.49 -1.48
C SER A 58 16.20 10.85 -2.03
N TYR A 59 16.89 11.92 -1.64
CA TYR A 59 16.76 13.25 -2.23
C TYR A 59 18.11 13.99 -2.21
N GLN A 60 18.26 14.99 -3.07
CA GLN A 60 19.43 15.86 -3.03
C GLN A 60 19.21 17.05 -2.10
N GLN A 61 20.21 17.34 -1.26
CA GLN A 61 20.26 18.54 -0.44
C GLN A 61 21.70 19.05 -0.39
N GLY A 62 21.94 20.26 -0.89
CA GLY A 62 23.28 20.87 -0.89
C GLY A 62 24.33 20.05 -1.64
N GLY A 63 23.98 19.43 -2.78
CA GLY A 63 24.89 18.61 -3.59
C GLY A 63 25.20 17.23 -3.02
N LYS A 64 24.58 16.84 -1.90
CA LYS A 64 24.70 15.50 -1.30
C LYS A 64 23.41 14.72 -1.49
N ILE A 65 23.54 13.40 -1.68
CA ILE A 65 22.40 12.49 -1.64
C ILE A 65 22.12 12.12 -0.19
N ILE A 66 20.92 12.42 0.28
CA ILE A 66 20.45 12.06 1.62
C ILE A 66 19.43 10.94 1.48
N GLN A 67 19.59 9.89 2.29
CA GLN A 67 18.65 8.78 2.41
C GLN A 67 17.87 8.92 3.71
N THR A 68 16.56 8.72 3.64
CA THR A 68 15.66 8.75 4.79
C THR A 68 14.73 7.57 4.76
N GLU A 69 14.37 7.09 5.95
CA GLU A 69 13.46 5.98 6.12
C GLU A 69 12.30 6.40 7.04
N ALA A 70 11.08 6.07 6.64
CA ALA A 70 9.88 6.23 7.46
C ALA A 70 9.25 4.85 7.70
N LYS A 71 8.82 4.59 8.94
CA LYS A 71 8.19 3.31 9.33
C LYS A 71 6.95 3.56 10.18
N GLY A 72 5.94 2.72 10.02
CA GLY A 72 4.77 2.75 10.89
C GLY A 72 3.53 2.13 10.27
N PHE A 73 2.44 2.15 11.04
CA PHE A 73 1.13 1.79 10.53
C PHE A 73 0.64 2.88 9.56
N ALA A 74 0.17 2.45 8.39
CA ALA A 74 -0.44 3.32 7.43
C ALA A 74 -1.97 3.32 7.59
N THR A 75 -2.60 4.44 7.26
CA THR A 75 -4.04 4.45 7.06
C THR A 75 -4.34 3.97 5.64
N SER A 76 -5.43 3.22 5.48
CA SER A 76 -5.95 2.80 4.18
C SER A 76 -7.28 3.51 3.90
N HIS A 77 -7.42 4.03 2.69
CA HIS A 77 -8.67 4.56 2.16
C HIS A 77 -8.98 3.88 0.82
N ILE A 78 -10.10 3.18 0.74
CA ILE A 78 -10.52 2.44 -0.45
C ILE A 78 -11.64 3.22 -1.14
N THR A 79 -11.55 3.38 -2.45
CA THR A 79 -12.60 3.96 -3.30
C THR A 79 -12.59 3.24 -4.64
N GLU A 80 -13.66 2.48 -4.91
CA GLU A 80 -13.82 1.69 -6.14
C GLU A 80 -12.61 0.79 -6.44
N ASN A 81 -11.79 1.14 -7.42
CA ASN A 81 -10.60 0.40 -7.88
C ASN A 81 -9.27 1.00 -7.38
N ARG A 82 -9.35 1.96 -6.46
CA ARG A 82 -8.20 2.65 -5.89
C ARG A 82 -8.13 2.40 -4.40
N GLU A 83 -6.94 2.06 -3.91
CA GLU A 83 -6.62 2.10 -2.49
C GLU A 83 -5.48 3.07 -2.24
N ILE A 84 -5.61 3.88 -1.20
CA ILE A 84 -4.64 4.91 -0.85
C ILE A 84 -4.06 4.54 0.50
N LEU A 85 -2.75 4.29 0.53
CA LEU A 85 -2.01 4.13 1.77
C LEU A 85 -1.33 5.45 2.15
N MET A 86 -1.50 5.87 3.39
CA MET A 86 -0.82 7.05 3.93
C MET A 86 0.06 6.70 5.13
N LEU A 87 1.35 7.04 5.04
CA LEU A 87 2.31 6.96 6.14
C LEU A 87 2.85 8.35 6.43
N ALA A 88 2.40 8.97 7.53
CA ALA A 88 2.64 10.38 7.82
C ALA A 88 2.20 11.28 6.64
N GLN A 89 3.14 11.96 5.98
CA GLN A 89 2.86 12.80 4.80
C GLN A 89 3.06 12.06 3.47
N LEU A 90 3.46 10.79 3.49
CA LEU A 90 3.68 9.99 2.30
C LEU A 90 2.38 9.34 1.86
N ARG A 91 2.01 9.53 0.59
CA ARG A 91 0.81 8.96 -0.02
C ARG A 91 1.22 8.00 -1.14
N PHE A 92 0.60 6.82 -1.15
CA PHE A 92 0.79 5.80 -2.17
C PHE A 92 -0.56 5.36 -2.70
N ASP A 93 -0.78 5.59 -3.98
CA ASP A 93 -2.02 5.20 -4.65
C ASP A 93 -1.79 3.87 -5.35
N PHE A 94 -2.60 2.88 -4.99
CA PHE A 94 -2.73 1.59 -5.65
C PHE A 94 -3.93 1.68 -6.58
N ILE A 95 -3.70 1.49 -7.88
CA ILE A 95 -4.76 1.43 -8.88
C ILE A 95 -4.65 0.05 -9.53
N ASN A 96 -5.69 -0.77 -9.40
CA ASN A 96 -5.66 -2.17 -9.85
C ASN A 96 -4.44 -2.95 -9.31
N ASP A 97 -4.18 -2.83 -8.01
CA ASP A 97 -3.06 -3.45 -7.28
C ASP A 97 -1.65 -2.98 -7.64
N GLU A 98 -1.50 -1.93 -8.44
CA GLU A 98 -0.20 -1.40 -8.86
C GLU A 98 0.05 0.02 -8.33
N ILE A 99 1.31 0.31 -8.02
CA ILE A 99 1.79 1.66 -7.72
C ILE A 99 2.52 2.20 -8.96
N GLN A 100 2.18 3.41 -9.38
CA GLN A 100 2.80 4.04 -10.53
C GLN A 100 4.34 4.11 -10.40
N ASN A 101 5.05 3.77 -11.48
CA ASN A 101 6.51 3.76 -11.58
C ASN A 101 7.21 2.81 -10.60
N CYS A 102 6.46 1.87 -10.00
CA CYS A 102 7.00 0.87 -9.11
C CYS A 102 6.95 -0.53 -9.74
N ARG A 103 7.90 -1.38 -9.36
CA ARG A 103 7.86 -2.81 -9.64
C ARG A 103 7.88 -3.57 -8.33
N GLN A 104 6.92 -4.47 -8.16
CA GLN A 104 6.94 -5.44 -7.06
C GLN A 104 8.05 -6.47 -7.31
N LYS A 105 8.84 -6.76 -6.29
CA LYS A 105 9.84 -7.83 -6.26
C LYS A 105 9.30 -9.06 -5.55
#